data_AF-A0A1I3SIH4-F1
#
_entry.id   AF-A0A1I3SIH4-F1
#
_cell.length_a   1.000
_cell.length_b   1.000
_cell.length_c   1.000
_cell.angle_alpha   90.00
_cell.angle_beta   90.00
_cell.angle_gamma   90.00
#
_symmetry.space_group_name_H-M   'P 1'
#
loop_
_entity.id
_entity.type
_entity.pdbx_description
1 polymer ?
#
loop_
_entity_poly.entity_id
_entity_poly.type
_entity_poly.pdbx_seq_one_letter_code
_entity_poly.pdbx_strand_id
1 'polypeptide(L)'
;MKNKLSAKNITAACLISGAAILGIVGITNSLTPAYASTQATISTAAPSKAPQTVNSFLNSFYKPALKGQFPEDIGKLTKGFTIGKTTRQEVIKIFGQGIQVGTGANAFDVYEGSMGQPGLSFSYKSDKLQEMRYFGTGMERQHNLGGITPNILMKQWGVPNSATTIKAGKTAQKKLVYIRGNYQLEFIFDNNTDLSHVNLTYKGAK
;
A
#
# COMPACT_ATOMS: atom_id res chain seq x y z
N MET A 1 -39.73 0.50 42.43
CA MET A 1 -39.40 -0.81 43.02
C MET A 1 -38.26 -1.41 42.22
N LYS A 2 -37.24 -1.90 42.93
CA LYS A 2 -35.97 -2.45 42.43
C LYS A 2 -36.17 -3.92 42.03
N ASN A 3 -35.39 -4.41 41.08
CA ASN A 3 -34.76 -5.75 41.03
C ASN A 3 -34.02 -5.89 39.69
N LYS A 4 -32.84 -6.47 39.53
CA LYS A 4 -31.70 -6.88 40.37
C LYS A 4 -30.60 -7.25 39.35
N LEU A 5 -29.34 -6.89 39.59
CA LEU A 5 -28.20 -7.45 38.84
C LEU A 5 -28.03 -8.94 39.16
N SER A 6 -27.51 -9.72 38.20
CA SER A 6 -26.69 -10.90 38.51
C SER A 6 -25.68 -11.17 37.40
N ALA A 7 -24.41 -11.26 37.80
CA ALA A 7 -23.24 -11.57 36.98
C ALA A 7 -23.04 -13.08 36.80
N LYS A 8 -22.29 -13.47 35.76
CA LYS A 8 -21.26 -14.54 35.84
C LYS A 8 -20.40 -14.59 34.57
N ASN A 9 -19.08 -14.46 34.77
CA ASN A 9 -18.03 -14.88 33.84
C ASN A 9 -17.99 -16.41 33.74
N ILE A 10 -17.50 -17.02 32.65
CA ILE A 10 -16.65 -18.24 32.59
C ILE A 10 -16.22 -18.52 31.12
N THR A 11 -14.90 -18.37 30.92
CA THR A 11 -13.88 -19.22 30.26
C THR A 11 -14.20 -20.16 29.07
N ALA A 12 -13.27 -20.13 28.11
CA ALA A 12 -13.12 -20.92 26.89
C ALA A 12 -12.87 -22.44 27.08
N ALA A 13 -13.16 -23.23 26.03
CA ALA A 13 -12.50 -24.50 25.76
C ALA A 13 -12.49 -24.81 24.25
N CYS A 14 -11.30 -25.14 23.75
CA CYS A 14 -11.00 -25.55 22.37
C CYS A 14 -11.22 -27.07 22.24
N LEU A 15 -11.91 -27.53 21.19
CA LEU A 15 -12.05 -28.94 20.85
C LEU A 15 -11.60 -29.15 19.41
N ILE A 16 -10.41 -29.74 19.22
CA ILE A 16 -10.01 -30.35 17.95
C ILE A 16 -10.18 -31.86 18.16
N SER A 17 -11.13 -32.44 17.42
CA SER A 17 -11.52 -33.84 17.51
C SER A 17 -10.99 -34.63 16.32
N GLY A 18 -10.38 -35.79 16.61
CA GLY A 18 -10.41 -37.02 15.81
C GLY A 18 -9.54 -37.05 14.55
N ALA A 19 -8.94 -38.18 14.15
CA ALA A 19 -9.09 -39.55 14.59
C ALA A 19 -7.85 -40.37 14.21
N ALA A 20 -7.48 -41.32 15.05
CA ALA A 20 -6.56 -42.40 14.72
C ALA A 20 -7.36 -43.58 14.17
N ILE A 21 -6.91 -44.21 13.09
CA ILE A 21 -7.36 -45.54 12.68
C ILE A 21 -6.11 -46.39 12.41
N LEU A 22 -6.06 -47.53 13.10
CA LEU A 22 -5.08 -48.60 13.02
C LEU A 22 -5.50 -49.66 11.98
N GLY A 23 -4.49 -50.30 11.37
CA GLY A 23 -4.57 -51.50 10.53
C GLY A 23 -3.51 -51.41 9.42
N ILE A 24 -2.65 -52.38 9.11
CA ILE A 24 -2.81 -53.84 9.00
C ILE A 24 -1.42 -54.52 9.18
N VAL A 25 -1.43 -55.79 9.57
CA VAL A 25 -0.30 -56.73 9.78
C VAL A 25 0.43 -57.08 8.47
N GLY A 26 1.75 -57.32 8.55
CA GLY A 26 2.69 -57.33 7.42
C GLY A 26 2.94 -58.66 6.68
N ILE A 27 3.85 -58.59 5.70
CA ILE A 27 4.56 -59.70 5.04
C ILE A 27 5.81 -59.17 4.31
N THR A 28 6.79 -60.06 4.14
CA THR A 28 8.22 -59.88 3.83
C THR A 28 8.58 -59.71 2.34
N ASN A 29 9.78 -59.15 2.11
CA ASN A 29 10.72 -59.28 0.97
C ASN A 29 10.91 -58.09 0.00
N SER A 30 12.18 -57.62 0.00
CA SER A 30 13.02 -57.14 -1.11
C SER A 30 12.58 -55.92 -1.93
N LEU A 31 13.35 -54.82 -1.80
CA LEU A 31 13.96 -53.99 -2.86
C LEU A 31 14.29 -52.58 -2.31
N THR A 32 15.56 -52.17 -2.39
CA THR A 32 16.04 -50.78 -2.23
C THR A 32 15.60 -49.93 -3.46
N PRO A 33 15.49 -48.58 -3.41
CA PRO A 33 16.47 -47.66 -2.83
C PRO A 33 15.93 -46.44 -2.04
N ALA A 34 16.90 -45.77 -1.44
CA ALA A 34 16.87 -44.58 -0.59
C ALA A 34 15.93 -43.45 -1.02
N TYR A 35 15.24 -42.88 -0.03
CA TYR A 35 15.09 -41.43 0.09
C TYR A 35 15.32 -41.04 1.55
N ALA A 36 16.47 -40.43 1.79
CA ALA A 36 16.73 -39.66 2.99
C ALA A 36 15.60 -38.63 3.14
N SER A 37 14.91 -38.63 4.28
CA SER A 37 14.05 -37.52 4.66
C SER A 37 14.96 -36.31 4.85
N THR A 38 15.05 -35.46 3.83
CA THR A 38 15.53 -34.10 3.97
C THR A 38 14.65 -33.45 5.03
N GLN A 39 15.20 -33.34 6.23
CA GLN A 39 14.70 -32.47 7.27
C GLN A 39 14.64 -31.08 6.65
N ALA A 40 13.42 -30.66 6.29
CA ALA A 40 13.17 -29.33 5.76
C ALA A 40 13.72 -28.35 6.80
N THR A 41 14.84 -27.75 6.46
CA THR A 41 15.39 -26.60 7.14
C THR A 41 14.26 -25.60 7.24
N ILE A 42 13.85 -25.32 8.48
CA ILE A 42 12.98 -24.22 8.84
C ILE A 42 13.60 -23.00 8.16
N SER A 43 13.01 -22.60 7.03
CA SER A 43 13.38 -21.37 6.37
C SER A 43 13.10 -20.29 7.40
N THR A 44 14.17 -19.69 7.91
CA THR A 44 14.09 -18.48 8.71
C THR A 44 13.25 -17.50 7.92
N ALA A 45 12.03 -17.25 8.41
CA ALA A 45 11.20 -16.18 7.91
C ALA A 45 12.07 -14.94 7.83
N ALA A 46 12.17 -14.37 6.63
CA ALA A 46 12.79 -13.06 6.43
C ALA A 46 12.22 -12.11 7.50
N PRO A 47 13.03 -11.22 8.10
CA PRO A 47 12.58 -10.37 9.19
C PRO A 47 11.32 -9.64 8.72
N SER A 48 10.17 -10.05 9.24
CA SER A 48 8.91 -9.36 9.01
C SER A 48 9.12 -7.96 9.55
N LYS A 49 9.11 -6.95 8.67
CA LYS A 49 9.10 -5.55 9.10
C LYS A 49 8.00 -5.44 10.17
N ALA A 50 8.32 -4.79 11.28
CA ALA A 50 7.30 -4.43 12.27
C ALA A 50 6.07 -3.83 11.54
N PRO A 51 4.83 -4.20 11.92
CA PRO A 51 3.64 -3.76 11.21
C PRO A 51 3.66 -2.23 11.09
N GLN A 52 3.67 -1.72 9.86
CA GLN A 52 3.64 -0.28 9.64
C GLN A 52 2.31 0.25 10.16
N THR A 53 2.37 1.20 11.11
CA THR A 53 1.17 1.92 11.53
C THR A 53 0.80 2.94 10.46
N VAL A 54 -0.49 3.23 10.34
CA VAL A 54 -1.03 4.27 9.44
C VAL A 54 -0.30 5.60 9.62
N ASN A 55 0.02 5.99 10.86
CA ASN A 55 0.72 7.24 11.14
C ASN A 55 2.18 7.19 10.65
N SER A 56 2.86 6.07 10.82
CA SER A 56 4.24 5.89 10.31
C SER A 56 4.25 5.94 8.78
N PHE A 57 3.30 5.24 8.15
CA PHE A 57 3.11 5.25 6.71
C PHE A 57 2.79 6.66 6.19
N LEU A 58 1.84 7.36 6.79
CA LEU A 58 1.52 8.73 6.42
C LEU A 58 2.76 9.64 6.54
N ASN A 59 3.44 9.62 7.69
CA ASN A 59 4.61 10.46 7.94
C ASN A 59 5.81 10.12 7.05
N SER A 60 5.86 8.92 6.45
CA SER A 60 6.92 8.56 5.52
C SER A 60 6.93 9.51 4.32
N PHE A 61 5.77 9.93 3.81
CA PHE A 61 5.62 10.90 2.70
C PHE A 61 6.19 12.27 3.03
N TYR A 62 6.31 12.62 4.31
CA TYR A 62 6.58 13.98 4.70
C TYR A 62 7.96 14.44 4.21
N LYS A 63 9.06 13.81 4.60
CA LYS A 63 10.39 14.30 4.20
C LYS A 63 10.70 14.15 2.69
N PRO A 64 10.40 13.01 2.04
CA PRO A 64 10.70 12.79 0.63
C PRO A 64 9.99 13.77 -0.32
N ALA A 65 8.77 14.21 0.04
CA ALA A 65 8.03 15.17 -0.78
C ALA A 65 8.75 16.52 -0.97
N LEU A 66 9.61 16.94 -0.03
CA LEU A 66 10.45 18.15 -0.21
C LEU A 66 11.40 18.05 -1.40
N LYS A 67 11.75 16.83 -1.79
CA LYS A 67 12.64 16.52 -2.91
C LYS A 67 11.87 16.10 -4.16
N GLY A 68 10.54 16.09 -4.14
CA GLY A 68 9.73 15.60 -5.25
C GLY A 68 9.82 14.09 -5.42
N GLN A 69 9.99 13.36 -4.31
CA GLN A 69 10.10 11.91 -4.30
C GLN A 69 9.00 11.30 -3.43
N PHE A 70 8.52 10.12 -3.82
CA PHE A 70 7.80 9.28 -2.87
C PHE A 70 8.77 8.57 -1.91
N PRO A 71 8.29 8.16 -0.74
CA PRO A 71 9.06 7.34 0.20
C PRO A 71 9.57 6.03 -0.41
N GLU A 72 10.80 5.66 -0.05
CA GLU A 72 11.51 4.50 -0.63
C GLU A 72 10.86 3.16 -0.31
N ASP A 73 10.05 3.09 0.75
CA ASP A 73 9.40 1.88 1.24
C ASP A 73 8.10 1.54 0.52
N ILE A 74 7.48 2.53 -0.13
CA ILE A 74 6.15 2.41 -0.73
C ILE A 74 6.18 1.53 -1.98
N GLY A 75 7.23 1.65 -2.76
CA GLY A 75 7.57 0.70 -3.80
C GLY A 75 9.07 0.79 -3.90
N LYS A 76 9.78 -0.28 -3.52
CA LYS A 76 11.25 -0.35 -3.66
C LYS A 76 11.71 0.09 -5.06
N LEU A 77 10.84 -0.10 -6.05
CA LEU A 77 10.99 0.26 -7.45
C LEU A 77 10.91 1.78 -7.74
N THR A 78 10.27 2.57 -6.88
CA THR A 78 10.22 4.04 -7.00
C THR A 78 11.40 4.75 -6.33
N LYS A 79 12.34 4.00 -5.74
CA LYS A 79 13.49 4.58 -5.05
C LYS A 79 14.30 5.44 -6.02
N GLY A 80 14.47 6.71 -5.66
CA GLY A 80 15.22 7.69 -6.46
C GLY A 80 14.40 8.42 -7.51
N PHE A 81 13.13 8.05 -7.72
CA PHE A 81 12.26 8.75 -8.67
C PHE A 81 11.97 10.15 -8.18
N THR A 82 12.28 11.12 -9.04
CA THR A 82 12.22 12.53 -8.71
C THR A 82 11.49 13.30 -9.79
N ILE A 83 10.45 14.03 -9.40
CA ILE A 83 9.74 14.95 -10.28
C ILE A 83 10.73 15.92 -10.96
N GLY A 84 10.63 16.03 -12.28
CA GLY A 84 11.47 16.87 -13.14
C GLY A 84 12.82 16.29 -13.53
N LYS A 85 13.22 15.16 -12.96
CA LYS A 85 14.52 14.54 -13.26
C LYS A 85 14.37 13.21 -13.96
N THR A 86 13.60 12.31 -13.36
CA THR A 86 13.42 10.94 -13.84
C THR A 86 12.70 10.93 -15.19
N THR A 87 13.21 10.15 -16.14
CA THR A 87 12.64 10.06 -17.49
C THR A 87 11.60 8.95 -17.59
N ARG A 88 10.75 9.00 -18.62
CA ARG A 88 9.80 7.91 -18.91
C ARG A 88 10.51 6.59 -19.16
N GLN A 89 11.63 6.62 -19.86
CA GLN A 89 12.43 5.43 -20.14
C GLN A 89 13.01 4.79 -18.88
N GLU A 90 13.42 5.59 -17.88
CA GLU A 90 13.89 5.07 -16.58
C GLU A 90 12.76 4.36 -15.84
N VAL A 91 11.54 4.92 -15.86
CA VAL A 91 10.37 4.26 -15.26
C VAL A 91 10.07 2.94 -15.97
N ILE A 92 10.04 2.94 -17.32
CA ILE A 92 9.78 1.73 -18.11
C ILE A 92 10.86 0.68 -17.90
N LYS A 93 12.12 1.07 -17.71
CA LYS A 93 13.21 0.12 -17.44
C LYS A 93 12.99 -0.65 -16.13
N ILE A 94 12.35 -0.03 -15.14
CA ILE A 94 12.15 -0.61 -13.81
C ILE A 94 10.81 -1.36 -13.72
N PHE A 95 9.74 -0.78 -14.25
CA PHE A 95 8.39 -1.33 -14.12
C PHE A 95 7.92 -2.11 -15.36
N GLY A 96 8.67 -2.04 -16.46
CA GLY A 96 8.19 -2.47 -17.77
C GLY A 96 7.21 -1.45 -18.37
N GLN A 97 6.49 -1.89 -19.40
CA GLN A 97 5.46 -1.08 -20.03
C GLN A 97 4.21 -1.08 -19.14
N GLY A 98 3.63 0.10 -18.91
CA GLY A 98 2.38 0.21 -18.15
C GLY A 98 1.25 -0.54 -18.82
N ILE A 99 0.29 -1.02 -18.02
CA ILE A 99 -0.93 -1.67 -18.52
C ILE A 99 -1.78 -0.72 -19.37
N GLN A 100 -1.64 0.57 -19.11
CA GLN A 100 -2.16 1.65 -19.94
C GLN A 100 -1.02 2.64 -20.17
N VAL A 101 -0.81 2.98 -21.44
CA VAL A 101 0.22 3.93 -21.86
C VAL A 101 -0.46 5.27 -22.13
N GLY A 102 -0.09 6.28 -21.37
CA GLY A 102 -0.60 7.63 -21.53
C GLY A 102 -0.13 8.25 -22.84
N THR A 103 -1.07 8.76 -23.63
CA THR A 103 -0.82 9.52 -24.86
C THR A 103 -1.18 11.00 -24.63
N GLY A 104 -0.17 11.84 -24.34
CA GLY A 104 -0.34 13.28 -24.18
C GLY A 104 0.30 13.85 -22.91
N ALA A 105 0.32 15.18 -22.80
CA ALA A 105 1.08 15.91 -21.77
C ALA A 105 0.56 15.76 -20.33
N ASN A 106 -0.68 15.27 -20.15
CA ASN A 106 -1.30 15.02 -18.84
C ASN A 106 -1.84 13.58 -18.73
N ALA A 107 -1.47 12.73 -19.69
CA ALA A 107 -1.85 11.34 -19.65
C ALA A 107 -0.95 10.59 -18.67
N PHE A 108 -1.44 9.46 -18.16
CA PHE A 108 -0.74 8.65 -17.18
C PHE A 108 -0.38 7.30 -17.77
N ASP A 109 0.87 6.90 -17.53
CA ASP A 109 1.24 5.49 -17.59
C ASP A 109 0.77 4.82 -16.30
N VAL A 110 -0.07 3.82 -16.43
CA VAL A 110 -0.70 3.13 -15.29
C VAL A 110 -0.01 1.81 -15.04
N TYR A 111 0.33 1.57 -13.78
CA TYR A 111 0.94 0.35 -13.28
C TYR A 111 0.03 -0.20 -12.18
N GLU A 112 -0.59 -1.34 -12.45
CA GLU A 112 -1.51 -1.97 -11.51
C GLU A 112 -0.75 -2.56 -10.31
N GLY A 113 -1.35 -2.48 -9.13
CA GLY A 113 -0.80 -3.10 -7.93
C GLY A 113 -1.08 -4.60 -7.91
N SER A 114 -0.11 -5.42 -7.50
CA SER A 114 -0.27 -6.87 -7.36
C SER A 114 0.47 -7.41 -6.15
N MET A 115 -0.14 -8.38 -5.44
CA MET A 115 0.49 -9.21 -4.40
C MET A 115 1.37 -8.42 -3.40
N GLY A 116 0.87 -7.29 -2.89
CA GLY A 116 1.58 -6.44 -1.92
C GLY A 116 2.40 -5.29 -2.52
N GLN A 117 2.49 -5.21 -3.85
CA GLN A 117 2.96 -4.00 -4.55
C GLN A 117 1.80 -3.03 -4.77
N PRO A 118 2.04 -1.72 -4.62
CA PRO A 118 0.98 -0.74 -4.79
C PRO A 118 0.70 -0.45 -6.26
N GLY A 119 -0.52 0.03 -6.53
CA GLY A 119 -0.82 0.67 -7.80
C GLY A 119 -0.12 2.02 -7.89
N LEU A 120 0.47 2.32 -9.05
CA LEU A 120 1.19 3.56 -9.34
C LEU A 120 0.75 4.11 -10.69
N SER A 121 0.82 5.43 -10.83
CA SER A 121 0.74 6.04 -12.16
C SER A 121 1.66 7.23 -12.28
N PHE A 122 2.19 7.42 -13.49
CA PHE A 122 3.19 8.43 -13.77
C PHE A 122 2.74 9.27 -14.96
N SER A 123 2.79 10.59 -14.81
CA SER A 123 2.60 11.52 -15.93
C SER A 123 3.91 12.23 -16.24
N TYR A 124 4.08 12.56 -17.52
CA TYR A 124 5.33 13.08 -18.06
C TYR A 124 5.11 14.34 -18.87
N LYS A 125 6.05 15.27 -18.76
CA LYS A 125 6.15 16.44 -19.63
C LYS A 125 7.58 16.58 -20.13
N SER A 126 7.71 16.70 -21.45
CA SER A 126 9.01 16.69 -22.12
C SER A 126 9.88 15.51 -21.67
N ASP A 127 9.29 14.31 -21.64
CA ASP A 127 9.89 13.04 -21.23
C ASP A 127 10.31 12.94 -19.74
N LYS A 128 10.00 13.93 -18.90
CA LYS A 128 10.35 13.95 -17.48
C LYS A 128 9.12 13.79 -16.60
N LEU A 129 9.25 13.11 -15.47
CA LEU A 129 8.18 12.97 -14.48
C LEU A 129 7.63 14.33 -14.09
N GLN A 130 6.33 14.53 -14.27
CA GLN A 130 5.59 15.71 -13.82
C GLN A 130 4.75 15.38 -12.59
N GLU A 131 4.15 14.19 -12.55
CA GLU A 131 3.26 13.78 -11.48
C GLU A 131 3.41 12.28 -11.22
N MET A 132 3.38 11.90 -9.94
CA MET A 132 3.30 10.52 -9.50
C MET A 132 2.03 10.35 -8.68
N ARG A 133 1.28 9.28 -8.95
CA ARG A 133 0.09 8.89 -8.20
C ARG A 133 0.32 7.55 -7.52
N TYR A 134 -0.06 7.47 -6.27
CA TYR A 134 0.02 6.26 -5.46
C TYR A 134 -1.39 5.82 -5.04
N PHE A 135 -1.79 4.63 -5.47
CA PHE A 135 -3.14 4.08 -5.27
C PHE A 135 -3.24 3.09 -4.09
N GLY A 136 -2.13 2.82 -3.39
CA GLY A 136 -2.12 1.85 -2.30
C GLY A 136 -1.99 0.41 -2.78
N THR A 137 -1.85 -0.51 -1.84
CA THR A 137 -1.94 -1.96 -2.08
C THR A 137 -3.38 -2.43 -1.88
N GLY A 138 -3.78 -3.49 -2.59
CA GLY A 138 -5.08 -4.14 -2.37
C GLY A 138 -5.13 -4.90 -1.03
N MET A 139 -4.05 -5.61 -0.71
CA MET A 139 -3.87 -6.29 0.58
C MET A 139 -3.45 -5.29 1.66
N GLU A 140 -3.87 -5.51 2.91
CA GLU A 140 -3.50 -4.68 4.07
C GLU A 140 -3.79 -3.19 3.90
N ARG A 141 -4.82 -2.84 3.10
CA ARG A 141 -5.16 -1.44 2.81
C ARG A 141 -5.40 -0.59 4.07
N GLN A 142 -5.91 -1.21 5.13
CA GLN A 142 -6.13 -0.56 6.43
C GLN A 142 -4.84 -0.05 7.10
N HIS A 143 -3.69 -0.63 6.76
CA HIS A 143 -2.38 -0.19 7.26
C HIS A 143 -1.72 0.87 6.34
N ASN A 144 -2.33 1.17 5.19
CA ASN A 144 -1.87 2.19 4.22
C ASN A 144 -2.89 3.34 4.05
N LEU A 145 -3.29 3.65 2.82
CA LEU A 145 -4.32 4.60 2.46
C LEU A 145 -5.66 4.34 3.13
N GLY A 146 -6.08 3.08 3.28
CA GLY A 146 -7.38 2.74 3.86
C GLY A 146 -7.53 3.16 5.32
N GLY A 147 -6.43 3.34 6.04
CA GLY A 147 -6.43 3.87 7.40
C GLY A 147 -6.31 5.39 7.48
N ILE A 148 -5.97 6.08 6.38
CA ILE A 148 -5.78 7.53 6.39
C ILE A 148 -7.12 8.22 6.16
N THR A 149 -7.61 8.90 7.19
CA THR A 149 -8.78 9.80 7.10
C THR A 149 -8.34 11.27 7.11
N PRO A 150 -9.19 12.22 6.66
CA PRO A 150 -8.91 13.65 6.78
C PRO A 150 -8.58 14.07 8.22
N ASN A 151 -9.23 13.48 9.23
CA ASN A 151 -8.99 13.78 10.63
C ASN A 151 -7.60 13.32 11.08
N ILE A 152 -7.17 12.12 10.68
CA ILE A 152 -5.81 11.63 10.96
C ILE A 152 -4.78 12.52 10.28
N LEU A 153 -5.02 12.88 9.02
CA LEU A 153 -4.14 13.74 8.24
C LEU A 153 -3.97 15.12 8.91
N MET A 154 -5.07 15.75 9.31
CA MET A 154 -5.04 17.04 10.00
C MET A 154 -4.42 16.95 11.40
N LYS A 155 -4.63 15.84 12.12
CA LYS A 155 -4.01 15.61 13.42
C LYS A 155 -2.49 15.46 13.32
N GLN A 156 -1.99 14.78 12.28
CA GLN A 156 -0.56 14.56 12.09
C GLN A 156 0.14 15.77 11.48
N TRP A 157 -0.47 16.40 10.47
CA TRP A 157 0.19 17.40 9.61
C TRP A 157 -0.38 18.81 9.74
N GLY A 158 -1.40 19.01 10.57
CA GLY A 158 -2.11 20.28 10.70
C GLY A 158 -3.08 20.55 9.54
N VAL A 159 -3.57 21.79 9.50
CA VAL A 159 -4.55 22.23 8.49
C VAL A 159 -3.90 22.20 7.09
N PRO A 160 -4.58 21.64 6.06
CA PRO A 160 -4.06 21.64 4.70
C PRO A 160 -3.96 23.06 4.14
N ASN A 161 -3.02 23.27 3.21
CA ASN A 161 -2.89 24.55 2.51
C ASN A 161 -4.10 24.85 1.62
N SER A 162 -4.78 23.82 1.14
CA SER A 162 -6.05 23.96 0.40
C SER A 162 -6.91 22.71 0.57
N ALA A 163 -8.21 22.91 0.61
CA ALA A 163 -9.22 21.85 0.60
C ALA A 163 -10.24 22.19 -0.49
N THR A 164 -10.37 21.34 -1.50
CA THR A 164 -11.25 21.57 -2.65
C THR A 164 -12.04 20.31 -2.99
N THR A 165 -13.17 20.50 -3.67
CA THR A 165 -13.92 19.40 -4.28
C THR A 165 -13.58 19.36 -5.76
N ILE A 166 -13.14 18.21 -6.24
CA ILE A 166 -12.87 17.96 -7.66
C ILE A 166 -13.88 16.96 -8.22
N LYS A 167 -14.12 17.02 -9.53
CA LYS A 167 -14.95 16.02 -10.22
C LYS A 167 -14.06 14.94 -10.83
N ALA A 168 -14.38 13.68 -10.56
CA ALA A 168 -13.80 12.51 -11.20
C ALA A 168 -14.91 11.80 -12.00
N GLY A 169 -15.09 12.19 -13.26
CA GLY A 169 -16.24 11.77 -14.05
C GLY A 169 -17.56 12.26 -13.42
N LYS A 170 -18.40 11.33 -12.96
CA LYS A 170 -19.70 11.64 -12.33
C LYS A 170 -19.62 11.77 -10.80
N THR A 171 -18.49 11.44 -10.18
CA THR A 171 -18.33 11.51 -8.72
C THR A 171 -17.59 12.77 -8.30
N ALA A 172 -17.88 13.24 -7.10
CA ALA A 172 -17.16 14.34 -6.45
C ALA A 172 -16.17 13.74 -5.45
N GLN A 173 -14.91 14.17 -5.51
CA GLN A 173 -13.85 13.78 -4.59
C GLN A 173 -13.35 15.00 -3.81
N LYS A 174 -12.88 14.78 -2.60
CA LYS A 174 -12.27 15.83 -1.78
C LYS A 174 -10.75 15.77 -1.92
N LYS A 175 -10.15 16.86 -2.38
CA LYS A 175 -8.71 17.05 -2.49
C LYS A 175 -8.20 17.88 -1.32
N LEU A 176 -7.27 17.33 -0.53
CA LEU A 176 -6.53 18.06 0.50
C LEU A 176 -5.08 18.23 0.05
N VAL A 177 -4.56 19.47 0.06
CA VAL A 177 -3.22 19.79 -0.46
C VAL A 177 -2.29 20.23 0.67
N TYR A 178 -1.11 19.63 0.71
CA TYR A 178 -0.01 20.02 1.61
C TYR A 178 1.21 20.41 0.77
N ILE A 179 1.61 21.69 0.85
CA ILE A 179 2.74 22.25 0.09
C ILE A 179 4.04 21.91 0.80
N ARG A 180 4.95 21.26 0.08
CA ARG A 180 6.25 20.78 0.57
C ARG A 180 7.38 21.32 -0.29
N GLY A 181 7.83 22.54 0.04
CA GLY A 181 8.85 23.24 -0.74
C GLY A 181 8.34 23.59 -2.14
N ASN A 182 9.04 23.11 -3.18
CA ASN A 182 8.67 23.30 -4.59
C ASN A 182 7.61 22.30 -5.09
N TYR A 183 7.20 21.36 -4.23
CA TYR A 183 6.27 20.28 -4.56
C TYR A 183 5.04 20.35 -3.66
N GLN A 184 4.04 19.53 -3.95
CA GLN A 184 2.88 19.36 -3.09
C GLN A 184 2.42 17.90 -3.08
N LEU A 185 1.87 17.48 -1.94
CA LEU A 185 1.12 16.25 -1.81
C LEU A 185 -0.37 16.57 -1.90
N GLU A 186 -1.09 15.84 -2.74
CA GLU A 186 -2.54 15.91 -2.83
C GLU A 186 -3.16 14.59 -2.37
N PHE A 187 -3.97 14.66 -1.32
CA PHE A 187 -4.72 13.52 -0.81
C PHE A 187 -6.12 13.56 -1.40
N ILE A 188 -6.44 12.58 -2.25
CA ILE A 188 -7.69 12.52 -2.98
C ILE A 188 -8.62 11.51 -2.33
N PHE A 189 -9.66 11.99 -1.66
CA PHE A 189 -10.61 11.17 -0.97
C PHE A 189 -11.89 10.99 -1.79
N ASP A 190 -12.38 9.76 -1.87
CA ASP A 190 -13.68 9.45 -2.48
C ASP A 190 -14.84 9.89 -1.58
N ASN A 191 -14.62 9.91 -0.26
CA ASN A 191 -15.56 10.39 0.75
C ASN A 191 -14.81 10.82 2.04
N ASN A 192 -15.48 10.97 3.18
CA ASN A 192 -14.82 11.43 4.41
C ASN A 192 -13.96 10.37 5.13
N THR A 193 -13.97 9.11 4.68
CA THR A 193 -13.21 8.01 5.29
C THR A 193 -12.22 7.37 4.33
N ASP A 194 -12.49 7.44 3.02
CA ASP A 194 -11.80 6.62 2.04
C ASP A 194 -10.84 7.46 1.20
N LEU A 195 -9.54 7.33 1.47
CA LEU A 195 -8.49 7.87 0.65
C LEU A 195 -8.32 6.99 -0.61
N SER A 196 -8.57 7.58 -1.77
CA SER A 196 -8.45 6.94 -3.07
C SER A 196 -6.98 6.75 -3.43
N HIS A 197 -6.27 7.87 -3.51
CA HIS A 197 -4.87 7.93 -3.92
C HIS A 197 -4.18 9.22 -3.41
N VAL A 198 -2.85 9.20 -3.45
CA VAL A 198 -2.00 10.35 -3.11
C VAL A 198 -1.21 10.76 -4.34
N ASN A 199 -1.25 12.05 -4.69
CA ASN A 199 -0.45 12.62 -5.77
C ASN A 199 0.77 13.33 -5.19
N LEU A 200 1.90 13.23 -5.89
CA LEU A 200 3.05 14.11 -5.74
C LEU A 200 3.30 14.84 -7.05
N THR A 201 3.28 16.16 -6.99
CA THR A 201 3.42 17.03 -8.18
C THR A 201 4.10 18.35 -7.79
N TYR A 202 4.38 19.20 -8.78
CA TYR A 202 4.87 20.55 -8.53
C TYR A 202 3.84 21.38 -7.76
N LYS A 203 4.34 22.27 -6.91
CA LYS A 203 3.50 23.26 -6.24
C LYS A 203 2.73 24.08 -7.29
N GLY A 204 1.41 24.14 -7.16
CA GLY A 204 0.54 24.90 -8.07
C GLY A 204 0.31 24.24 -9.42
N ALA A 205 0.66 22.96 -9.60
CA ALA A 205 0.21 22.20 -10.76
C ALA A 205 -1.34 22.20 -10.83
N LYS A 206 -1.87 22.36 -12.05
CA LYS A 206 -3.30 22.42 -12.35
C LYS A 206 -3.73 21.19 -13.13
#